data_AF-A0A924B9R3-F1
#
_entry.id   AF-A0A924B9R3-F1
#
_cell.length_a   1.000
_cell.length_b   1.000
_cell.length_c   1.000
_cell.angle_alpha   90.00
_cell.angle_beta   90.00
_cell.angle_gamma   90.00
#
_symmetry.space_group_name_H-M   'P 1'
#
loop_
_entity.id
_entity.type
_entity.pdbx_description
1 polymer ?
#
loop_
_entity_poly.entity_id
_entity_poly.type
_entity_poly.pdbx_seq_one_letter_code
_entity_poly.pdbx_strand_id
1 'polypeptide(L)'
;AAGKIVEEIARQFKEIPGLREGKAEPQPAKIVDIATTAALWEMILPGMIAIVAPIVVGFVMGPQALAGLLAGGLAVGASMSLFMANAGGAWDNAKKFIEKGGLPGHKKGSEVHKAAVIGDTVGDPFKDTSGPGIAILIKVMSVVSLLIAQLIALK
;
A
#
# COMPACT_ATOMS: atom_id res chain seq x y z
N ALA A 1 4.68 3.70 8.91
CA ALA A 1 3.73 4.78 9.28
C ALA A 1 2.68 4.33 10.31
N ALA A 2 1.91 3.27 10.04
CA ALA A 2 0.80 2.83 10.89
C ALA A 2 1.16 2.65 12.38
N GLY A 3 2.30 2.02 12.70
CA GLY A 3 2.74 1.87 14.10
C GLY A 3 2.92 3.21 14.84
N LYS A 4 3.52 4.21 14.20
CA LYS A 4 3.68 5.57 14.76
C LYS A 4 2.34 6.25 15.00
N ILE A 5 1.36 6.02 14.11
CA ILE A 5 -0.01 6.52 14.27
C ILE A 5 -0.67 5.85 15.50
N VAL A 6 -0.49 4.54 15.69
CA VAL A 6 -1.02 3.82 16.86
C VAL A 6 -0.40 4.34 18.15
N GLU A 7 0.93 4.53 18.19
CA GLU A 7 1.64 5.08 19.34
C GLU A 7 1.15 6.49 19.69
N GLU A 8 0.96 7.35 18.68
CA GLU A 8 0.47 8.71 18.87
C GLU A 8 -0.99 8.73 19.35
N ILE A 9 -1.86 7.87 18.81
CA ILE A 9 -3.24 7.72 19.31
C ILE A 9 -3.23 7.24 20.77
N ALA A 10 -2.39 6.26 21.11
CA ALA A 10 -2.26 5.74 22.47
C ALA A 10 -1.76 6.82 23.44
N ARG A 11 -0.80 7.66 23.00
CA ARG A 11 -0.33 8.83 23.75
C ARG A 11 -1.46 9.81 24.00
N GLN A 12 -2.22 10.20 22.97
CA GLN A 12 -3.34 11.14 23.11
C GLN A 12 -4.39 10.63 24.10
N PHE A 13 -4.77 9.35 24.04
CA PHE A 13 -5.70 8.74 24.98
C PHE A 13 -5.19 8.61 26.42
N LYS A 14 -3.88 8.70 26.64
CA LYS A 14 -3.25 8.62 27.96
C LYS A 14 -3.01 10.00 28.56
N GLU A 15 -2.60 10.97 27.74
CA GLU A 15 -2.09 12.27 28.19
C GLU A 15 -3.11 13.40 28.12
N ILE A 16 -4.14 13.31 27.26
CA ILE A 16 -5.16 14.36 27.12
C ILE A 16 -6.32 14.06 28.09
N PRO A 17 -6.48 14.85 29.19
CA PRO A 17 -7.55 14.61 30.15
C PRO A 17 -8.91 14.85 29.52
N GLY A 18 -9.88 13.98 29.78
CA GLY A 18 -11.23 14.11 29.22
C GLY A 18 -11.41 13.53 27.81
N LEU A 19 -10.35 13.06 27.14
CA LEU A 19 -10.45 12.57 25.76
C LEU A 19 -11.24 11.25 25.66
N ARG A 20 -11.03 10.32 26.61
CA ARG A 20 -11.77 9.05 26.64
C ARG A 20 -13.25 9.25 26.98
N GLU A 21 -13.52 10.26 27.80
CA GLU A 21 -14.86 10.65 28.23
C GLU A 21 -15.57 11.53 27.18
N GLY A 22 -14.91 11.88 26.07
CA GLY A 22 -15.47 12.72 25.01
C GLY A 22 -15.63 14.20 25.39
N LYS A 23 -14.89 14.67 26.40
CA LYS A 23 -14.93 16.04 26.94
C LYS A 23 -13.79 16.93 26.45
N ALA A 24 -12.82 16.36 25.74
CA ALA A 24 -11.68 17.06 25.17
C ALA A 24 -11.52 16.75 23.67
N GLU A 25 -10.97 17.71 22.93
CA GLU A 25 -10.70 17.59 21.50
C GLU A 25 -9.41 16.77 21.25
N PRO A 26 -9.39 15.87 20.25
CA PRO A 26 -8.18 15.17 19.83
C PRO A 26 -7.20 16.12 19.12
N GLN A 27 -5.96 15.66 18.87
CA GLN A 27 -4.95 16.40 18.10
C GLN A 27 -4.76 15.77 16.70
N PRO A 28 -5.70 15.98 15.75
CA PRO A 28 -5.63 15.36 14.43
C PRO A 28 -4.44 15.84 13.60
N ALA A 29 -3.99 17.09 13.80
CA ALA A 29 -2.83 17.65 13.10
C ALA A 29 -1.57 16.80 13.28
N LYS A 30 -1.38 16.17 14.45
CA LYS A 30 -0.24 15.27 14.71
C LYS A 30 -0.32 13.99 13.89
N ILE A 31 -1.53 13.42 13.74
CA ILE A 31 -1.75 12.22 12.93
C ILE A 31 -1.51 12.53 11.45
N VAL A 32 -2.03 13.68 10.99
CA VAL A 32 -1.82 14.16 9.61
C VAL A 32 -0.33 14.34 9.33
N ASP A 33 0.40 15.01 10.22
CA ASP A 33 1.84 15.26 10.05
C ASP A 33 2.67 13.96 9.93
N ILE A 34 2.38 12.98 10.77
CA ILE A 34 3.01 11.65 10.71
C ILE A 34 2.72 10.96 9.37
N ALA A 35 1.46 10.96 8.95
CA ALA A 35 1.04 10.31 7.71
C ALA A 35 1.64 11.00 6.47
N THR A 36 1.57 12.33 6.41
CA THR A 36 2.09 13.14 5.31
C THR A 36 3.60 13.00 5.19
N THR A 37 4.34 13.14 6.29
CA THR A 37 5.80 13.03 6.28
C THR A 37 6.23 11.63 5.85
N ALA A 38 5.59 10.59 6.39
CA ALA A 38 5.91 9.22 5.98
C ALA A 38 5.59 8.99 4.50
N ALA A 39 4.43 9.43 4.00
CA ALA A 39 4.07 9.26 2.60
C ALA A 39 5.08 9.93 1.65
N LEU A 40 5.52 11.16 1.96
CA LEU A 40 6.48 11.92 1.15
C LEU A 40 7.86 11.24 1.06
N TRP A 41 8.36 10.69 2.17
CA TRP A 41 9.66 10.02 2.16
C TRP A 41 9.61 8.62 1.56
N GLU A 42 8.60 7.83 1.91
CA GLU A 42 8.50 6.43 1.50
C GLU A 42 8.15 6.29 0.00
N MET A 43 7.53 7.30 -0.62
CA MET A 43 7.22 7.26 -2.07
C MET A 43 8.45 7.43 -2.97
N ILE A 44 9.54 8.02 -2.45
CA ILE A 44 10.73 8.33 -3.25
C ILE A 44 11.36 7.04 -3.76
N LEU A 45 11.58 6.06 -2.89
CA LEU A 45 12.26 4.82 -3.25
C LEU A 45 11.55 4.04 -4.38
N PRO A 46 10.26 3.68 -4.29
CA PRO A 46 9.57 2.96 -5.36
C PRO A 46 9.49 3.79 -6.66
N GLY A 47 9.31 5.11 -6.57
CA GLY A 47 9.34 6.00 -7.74
C GLY A 47 10.71 6.01 -8.44
N MET A 48 11.78 6.08 -7.67
CA MET A 48 13.15 6.03 -8.18
C MET A 48 13.46 4.68 -8.84
N ILE A 49 13.04 3.57 -8.24
CA ILE A 49 13.22 2.23 -8.83
C ILE A 49 12.54 2.14 -10.19
N ALA A 50 11.31 2.65 -10.31
CA ALA A 50 10.54 2.59 -11.56
C ALA A 50 11.23 3.33 -12.73
N ILE A 51 12.05 4.35 -12.44
CA ILE A 51 12.77 5.14 -13.44
C ILE A 51 14.19 4.60 -13.66
N VAL A 52 14.93 4.38 -12.58
CA VAL A 52 16.36 4.06 -12.65
C VAL A 52 16.60 2.62 -13.10
N ALA A 53 15.79 1.66 -12.64
CA ALA A 53 15.99 0.25 -12.99
C ALA A 53 16.01 -0.02 -14.50
N PRO A 54 15.02 0.43 -15.31
CA PRO A 54 15.05 0.20 -16.75
C PRO A 54 16.24 0.89 -17.45
N ILE A 55 16.66 2.07 -16.98
CA ILE A 55 17.83 2.78 -17.50
C ILE A 55 19.10 1.97 -17.24
N VAL A 56 19.34 1.57 -16.00
CA VAL A 56 20.54 0.83 -15.61
C VAL A 56 20.60 -0.50 -16.35
N VAL A 57 19.52 -1.28 -16.35
CA VAL A 57 19.49 -2.58 -17.03
C VAL A 57 19.64 -2.41 -18.54
N GLY A 58 18.95 -1.44 -19.15
CA GLY A 58 19.05 -1.18 -20.59
C GLY A 58 20.45 -0.81 -21.05
N PHE A 59 21.15 0.07 -20.33
CA PHE A 59 22.48 0.54 -20.73
C PHE A 59 23.63 -0.39 -20.35
N VAL A 60 23.51 -1.13 -19.24
CA VAL A 60 24.58 -2.01 -18.72
C VAL A 60 24.44 -3.43 -19.28
N MET A 61 23.22 -3.95 -19.36
CA MET A 61 22.96 -5.36 -19.72
C MET A 61 22.34 -5.53 -21.12
N GLY A 62 21.88 -4.43 -21.73
CA GLY A 62 21.34 -4.43 -23.08
C GLY A 62 19.83 -4.68 -23.18
N PRO A 63 19.28 -4.56 -24.39
CA PRO A 63 17.83 -4.57 -24.62
C PRO A 63 17.16 -5.92 -24.33
N GLN A 64 17.85 -7.04 -24.53
CA GLN A 64 17.31 -8.38 -24.26
C GLN A 64 17.11 -8.60 -22.75
N ALA A 65 18.06 -8.16 -21.92
CA ALA A 65 17.95 -8.23 -20.47
C ALA A 65 16.82 -7.32 -19.96
N LEU A 66 16.69 -6.12 -20.53
CA LEU A 66 15.59 -5.21 -20.23
C LEU A 66 14.22 -5.81 -20.59
N ALA A 67 14.11 -6.47 -21.75
CA ALA A 67 12.88 -7.17 -22.14
C ALA A 67 12.53 -8.29 -21.14
N GLY A 68 13.54 -9.05 -20.66
CA GLY A 68 13.36 -10.06 -19.62
C GLY A 68 12.88 -9.47 -18.29
N LEU A 69 13.45 -8.34 -17.85
CA LEU A 69 13.03 -7.62 -16.65
C LEU A 69 11.55 -7.20 -16.76
N LEU A 70 11.14 -6.60 -17.88
CA LEU A 70 9.77 -6.16 -18.09
C LEU A 70 8.79 -7.33 -18.15
N ALA A 71 9.13 -8.40 -18.87
CA ALA A 71 8.28 -9.59 -18.99
C ALA A 71 8.11 -10.29 -17.64
N GLY A 72 9.19 -10.48 -16.88
CA GLY A 72 9.15 -11.07 -15.54
C GLY A 72 8.42 -10.18 -14.54
N GLY A 73 8.70 -8.89 -14.55
CA GLY A 73 8.03 -7.90 -13.71
C GLY A 73 6.52 -7.83 -13.98
N LEU A 74 6.11 -7.90 -15.25
CA LEU A 74 4.71 -7.98 -15.63
C LEU A 74 4.06 -9.27 -15.12
N ALA A 75 4.66 -10.43 -15.38
CA ALA A 75 4.07 -11.72 -15.01
C ALA A 75 3.88 -11.84 -13.48
N VAL A 76 4.93 -11.58 -12.71
CA VAL A 76 4.87 -11.68 -11.24
C VAL A 76 4.03 -10.55 -10.66
N GLY A 77 4.26 -9.32 -11.12
CA GLY A 77 3.60 -8.15 -10.56
C GLY A 77 2.11 -8.09 -10.88
N ALA A 78 1.67 -8.53 -12.04
CA ALA A 78 0.23 -8.60 -12.37
C ALA A 78 -0.50 -9.61 -11.46
N SER A 79 0.07 -10.81 -11.29
CA SER A 79 -0.49 -11.82 -10.38
C SER A 79 -0.55 -11.32 -8.94
N MET A 80 0.53 -10.69 -8.46
CA MET A 80 0.59 -10.16 -7.11
C MET A 80 -0.36 -8.99 -6.89
N SER A 81 -0.44 -8.06 -7.86
CA SER A 81 -1.34 -6.91 -7.82
C SER A 81 -2.80 -7.35 -7.71
N LEU A 82 -3.21 -8.34 -8.50
CA LEU A 82 -4.56 -8.90 -8.45
C LEU A 82 -4.83 -9.60 -7.12
N PHE A 83 -3.89 -10.41 -6.64
CA PHE A 83 -4.01 -11.08 -5.35
C PHE A 83 -4.20 -10.08 -4.20
N MET A 84 -3.32 -9.07 -4.12
CA MET A 84 -3.37 -8.05 -3.06
C MET A 84 -4.67 -7.25 -3.07
N ALA A 85 -5.12 -6.81 -4.25
CA ALA A 85 -6.37 -6.07 -4.39
C ALA A 85 -7.58 -6.90 -3.96
N ASN A 86 -7.66 -8.16 -4.43
CA ASN A 86 -8.79 -9.03 -4.13
C ASN A 86 -8.80 -9.53 -2.68
N ALA A 87 -7.64 -9.93 -2.13
CA ALA A 87 -7.53 -10.39 -0.75
C ALA A 87 -7.89 -9.27 0.23
N GLY A 88 -7.35 -8.06 0.03
CA GLY A 88 -7.71 -6.91 0.86
C GLY A 88 -9.18 -6.53 0.74
N GLY A 89 -9.73 -6.52 -0.47
CA GLY A 89 -11.16 -6.26 -0.69
C GLY A 89 -12.06 -7.32 -0.04
N ALA A 90 -11.65 -8.58 -0.06
CA ALA A 90 -12.38 -9.67 0.59
C ALA A 90 -12.41 -9.51 2.11
N TRP A 91 -11.27 -9.15 2.73
CA TRP A 91 -11.23 -8.91 4.19
C TRP A 91 -12.08 -7.70 4.60
N ASP A 92 -12.03 -6.59 3.87
CA ASP A 92 -12.90 -5.42 4.15
C ASP A 92 -14.38 -5.78 4.03
N ASN A 93 -14.75 -6.51 2.97
CA ASN A 93 -16.13 -6.93 2.75
C ASN A 93 -16.60 -7.93 3.82
N ALA A 94 -15.75 -8.84 4.28
CA ALA A 94 -16.07 -9.75 5.37
C ALA A 94 -16.32 -8.99 6.68
N LYS A 95 -15.48 -8.01 7.02
CA LYS A 95 -15.69 -7.11 8.16
C LYS A 95 -17.02 -6.36 8.04
N LYS A 96 -17.29 -5.73 6.89
CA LYS A 96 -18.53 -4.98 6.62
C LYS A 96 -19.77 -5.87 6.69
N PHE A 97 -19.67 -7.13 6.26
CA PHE A 97 -20.76 -8.10 6.35
C PHE A 97 -21.17 -8.38 7.81
N ILE A 98 -20.18 -8.58 8.69
CA ILE A 98 -20.42 -8.77 10.12
C ILE A 98 -20.99 -7.49 10.77
N GLU A 99 -20.46 -6.31 10.40
CA GLU A 99 -20.94 -5.02 10.92
C GLU A 99 -22.40 -4.73 10.56
N LYS A 100 -22.86 -5.24 9.42
CA LYS A 100 -24.26 -5.16 8.97
C LYS A 100 -25.17 -6.26 9.53
N GLY A 101 -24.65 -7.11 10.41
CA GLY A 101 -25.42 -8.23 10.99
C GLY A 101 -25.68 -9.38 10.03
N GLY A 102 -24.89 -9.50 8.95
CA GLY A 102 -25.01 -10.57 7.98
C GLY A 102 -24.64 -11.96 8.54
N LEU A 103 -23.88 -12.00 9.63
CA LEU A 103 -23.50 -13.24 10.30
C LEU A 103 -24.31 -13.44 11.60
N PRO A 104 -25.25 -14.40 11.65
CA PRO A 104 -26.08 -14.64 12.84
C PRO A 104 -25.25 -14.92 14.08
N GLY A 105 -25.67 -14.38 15.23
CA GLY A 105 -24.98 -14.57 16.51
C GLY A 105 -23.72 -13.73 16.70
N HIS A 106 -23.25 -13.02 15.67
CA HIS A 106 -22.09 -12.15 15.73
C HIS A 106 -22.47 -10.70 15.47
N LYS A 107 -22.00 -9.80 16.34
CA LYS A 107 -22.25 -8.36 16.26
C LYS A 107 -20.96 -7.56 16.30
N LYS A 108 -21.05 -6.26 16.00
CA LYS A 108 -19.95 -5.32 16.17
C LYS A 108 -19.39 -5.40 17.60
N GLY A 109 -18.08 -5.53 17.73
CA GLY A 109 -17.38 -5.70 19.00
C GLY A 109 -17.26 -7.15 19.51
N SER A 110 -17.88 -8.13 18.83
CA SER A 110 -17.63 -9.55 19.12
C SER A 110 -16.22 -9.98 18.72
N GLU A 111 -15.74 -11.12 19.25
CA GLU A 111 -14.40 -11.64 18.91
C GLU A 111 -14.24 -11.92 17.41
N VAL A 112 -15.29 -12.42 16.74
CA VAL A 112 -15.28 -12.62 15.29
C VAL A 112 -15.19 -11.30 14.54
N HIS A 113 -15.87 -10.24 15.00
CA HIS A 113 -15.74 -8.90 14.40
C HIS A 113 -14.32 -8.35 14.59
N LYS A 114 -13.72 -8.49 15.77
CA LYS A 114 -12.33 -8.07 16.01
C LYS A 114 -11.34 -8.82 15.11
N ALA A 115 -11.52 -10.12 14.93
CA ALA A 115 -10.69 -10.90 14.01
C ALA A 115 -10.83 -10.42 12.55
N ALA A 116 -12.04 -10.08 12.11
CA ALA A 116 -12.26 -9.51 10.78
C ALA A 116 -11.65 -8.10 10.63
N VAL A 117 -11.67 -7.28 11.69
CA VAL A 117 -10.97 -5.98 11.73
C VAL A 117 -9.46 -6.19 11.57
N ILE A 118 -8.87 -7.18 12.24
CA ILE A 118 -7.44 -7.52 12.05
C ILE A 118 -7.16 -7.88 10.59
N GLY A 119 -7.99 -8.75 9.99
CA GLY A 119 -7.87 -9.11 8.58
C GLY A 119 -7.93 -7.90 7.64
N ASP A 120 -8.86 -6.98 7.88
CA ASP A 120 -8.97 -5.75 7.10
C ASP A 120 -7.73 -4.84 7.25
N THR A 121 -7.22 -4.67 8.47
CA THR A 121 -5.99 -3.87 8.71
C THR A 121 -4.74 -4.47 8.06
N VAL A 122 -4.68 -5.80 7.89
CA VAL A 122 -3.64 -6.47 7.08
C VAL A 122 -3.89 -6.21 5.59
N GLY A 123 -5.15 -6.18 5.17
CA GLY A 123 -5.56 -5.94 3.79
C GLY A 123 -5.44 -4.50 3.31
N ASP A 124 -5.48 -3.50 4.19
CA ASP A 124 -5.37 -2.06 3.85
C ASP A 124 -4.11 -1.74 3.02
N PRO A 125 -2.87 -2.07 3.46
CA PRO A 125 -1.68 -1.81 2.64
C PRO A 125 -1.64 -2.62 1.35
N PHE A 126 -2.36 -3.74 1.27
CA PHE A 126 -2.45 -4.57 0.06
C PHE A 126 -3.36 -3.93 -0.97
N LYS A 127 -4.59 -3.56 -0.61
CA LYS A 127 -5.61 -3.07 -1.55
C LYS A 127 -5.44 -1.59 -1.91
N ASP A 128 -4.94 -0.77 -0.99
CA ASP A 128 -4.91 0.69 -1.17
C ASP A 128 -3.52 1.26 -1.46
N THR A 129 -2.45 0.47 -1.33
CA THR A 129 -1.08 0.94 -1.55
C THR A 129 -0.31 0.04 -2.53
N SER A 130 -0.03 -1.20 -2.14
CA SER A 130 0.90 -2.07 -2.88
C SER A 130 0.27 -2.62 -4.15
N GLY A 131 -0.96 -3.15 -4.07
CA GLY A 131 -1.67 -3.75 -5.20
C GLY A 131 -1.80 -2.80 -6.39
N PRO A 132 -2.46 -1.63 -6.22
CA PRO A 132 -2.52 -0.61 -7.27
C PRO A 132 -1.15 -0.05 -7.66
N GLY A 133 -0.24 0.11 -6.68
CA GLY A 133 1.10 0.66 -6.89
C GLY A 133 1.97 -0.19 -7.83
N ILE A 134 1.94 -1.52 -7.70
CA ILE A 134 2.70 -2.44 -8.57
C ILE A 134 2.26 -2.29 -10.03
N ALA A 135 0.95 -2.15 -10.29
CA ALA A 135 0.44 -2.00 -11.64
C ALA A 135 0.93 -0.69 -12.30
N ILE A 136 1.03 0.39 -11.52
CA ILE A 136 1.58 1.67 -11.98
C ILE A 136 3.09 1.55 -12.22
N LEU A 137 3.82 0.92 -11.32
CA LEU A 137 5.27 0.73 -11.42
C LEU A 137 5.65 0.03 -12.73
N ILE A 138 4.96 -1.06 -13.09
CA ILE A 138 5.20 -1.78 -14.36
C ILE A 138 4.96 -0.89 -15.58
N LYS A 139 3.88 -0.09 -15.57
CA LYS A 139 3.57 0.83 -16.67
C LYS A 139 4.65 1.90 -16.81
N VAL A 140 5.08 2.51 -15.71
CA VAL A 140 6.14 3.54 -15.74
C VAL A 140 7.44 2.95 -16.26
N MET A 141 7.86 1.78 -15.75
CA MET A 141 9.06 1.09 -16.25
C MET A 141 8.98 0.80 -17.75
N SER A 142 7.81 0.40 -18.24
CA SER A 142 7.58 0.09 -19.66
C SER A 142 7.70 1.35 -20.53
N VAL A 143 7.13 2.47 -20.09
CA VAL A 143 7.24 3.76 -20.78
C VAL A 143 8.69 4.27 -20.78
N VAL A 144 9.38 4.22 -19.65
CA VAL A 144 10.80 4.62 -19.58
C VAL A 144 11.67 3.75 -20.50
N SER A 145 11.43 2.44 -20.52
CA SER A 145 12.13 1.51 -21.42
C SER A 145 11.90 1.84 -22.89
N LEU A 146 10.67 2.21 -23.26
CA LEU A 146 10.33 2.65 -24.61
C LEU A 146 11.08 3.94 -24.99
N LEU A 147 11.17 4.91 -24.08
CA LEU A 147 11.86 6.18 -24.32
C LEU A 147 13.36 6.00 -24.57
N ILE A 148 14.00 5.04 -23.89
CA ILE A 148 15.43 4.76 -24.05
C ILE A 148 15.74 3.73 -25.15
N ALA A 149 14.72 3.10 -25.75
CA ALA A 149 14.88 1.95 -26.66
C ALA A 149 15.81 2.26 -27.85
N GLN A 150 15.66 3.42 -28.49
CA GLN A 150 16.51 3.83 -29.61
C GLN A 150 17.97 4.04 -29.18
N LEU A 151 18.20 4.51 -27.96
CA LEU A 151 19.55 4.78 -27.43
C LEU A 151 20.32 3.49 -27.12
N ILE A 152 19.61 2.43 -26.77
CA ILE A 152 20.21 1.13 -26.43
C ILE A 152 20.22 0.14 -27.60
N ALA A 153 19.37 0.33 -28.63
CA ALA A 153 19.31 -0.52 -29.82
C ALA A 153 20.37 -0.18 -30.87
N LEU A 154 20.96 1.02 -30.80
CA LEU A 154 22.02 1.50 -31.69
C LEU A 154 23.44 1.17 -31.17
N LYS A 155 23.53 0.52 -30.00
CA LYS A 155 24.75 -0.08 -29.47
C LYS A 155 24.76 -1.57 -29.78
#